data_AF-A0A7T2YW36-F1
#
_entry.id   AF-A0A7T2YW36-F1
#
_cell.length_a   1.000
_cell.length_b   1.000
_cell.length_c   1.000
_cell.angle_alpha   90.00
_cell.angle_beta   90.00
_cell.angle_gamma   90.00
#
_symmetry.space_group_name_H-M   'P 1'
#
loop_
_entity.id
_entity.type
_entity.pdbx_description
1 polymer ?
#
loop_
_entity_poly.entity_id
_entity_poly.type
_entity_poly.pdbx_seq_one_letter_code
_entity_poly.pdbx_strand_id
1 'polypeptide(L)' 'MKAAFLSVCWLYLAVVLVLYIRKFVGRSMKAALGRELALEALLMAVW' A
#
# COMPACT_ATOMS: atom_id res chain seq x y z
N MET A 1 4.91 7.71 23.54
CA MET A 1 4.81 6.37 22.91
C MET A 1 3.52 5.66 23.34
N LYS A 2 2.32 6.13 22.95
CA LYS A 2 1.05 5.52 23.41
C LYS A 2 -0.15 5.76 22.47
N ALA A 3 0.11 5.96 21.17
CA ALA A 3 -0.94 6.23 20.18
C ALA A 3 -0.92 5.29 18.96
N ALA A 4 0.08 4.41 18.83
CA ALA A 4 0.17 3.49 17.69
C ALA A 4 -0.63 2.19 17.88
N PHE A 5 -1.01 1.83 19.11
CA PHE A 5 -1.59 0.53 19.42
C PHE A 5 -3.12 0.46 19.22
N LEU A 6 -3.83 1.59 19.30
CA LEU A 6 -5.31 1.61 19.18
C LEU A 6 -5.82 1.79 17.74
N SER A 7 -4.94 1.97 16.74
CA SER A 7 -5.34 2.31 15.37
C SER A 7 -5.44 1.10 14.41
N VAL A 8 -5.11 -0.11 14.83
CA VAL A 8 -4.83 -1.24 13.90
C VAL A 8 -6.08 -2.01 13.47
N CYS A 9 -7.29 -1.58 13.81
CA CYS A 9 -8.50 -2.28 13.33
C CYS A 9 -8.70 -2.23 11.80
N TRP A 10 -8.01 -1.33 11.07
CA TRP A 10 -7.93 -1.40 9.61
C TRP A 10 -6.62 -0.85 9.06
N LEU A 11 -5.94 -1.65 8.23
CA LEU A 11 -4.84 -1.23 7.38
C LEU A 11 -5.34 -1.08 5.94
N TYR A 12 -4.92 -0.01 5.29
CA TYR A 12 -5.15 0.19 3.87
C TYR A 12 -4.01 -0.43 3.06
N LEU A 13 -4.38 -1.15 2.00
CA LEU A 13 -3.45 -1.82 1.08
C LEU A 13 -3.58 -1.18 -0.31
N ALA A 14 -2.48 -0.65 -0.84
CA ALA A 14 -2.38 -0.28 -2.26
C ALA A 14 -1.72 -1.41 -3.05
N VAL A 15 -2.28 -1.68 -4.22
CA VAL A 15 -1.93 -2.78 -5.11
C VAL A 15 -1.74 -2.22 -6.53
N VAL A 16 -0.60 -2.52 -7.14
CA VAL A 16 -0.35 -2.24 -8.56
C VAL A 16 -0.42 -3.54 -9.35
N LEU A 17 -1.36 -3.59 -10.29
CA LEU A 17 -1.64 -4.73 -11.16
C LEU A 17 -1.36 -4.38 -12.61
N VAL A 18 -0.58 -5.22 -13.29
CA VAL A 18 -0.48 -5.16 -14.76
C VAL A 18 -1.63 -5.97 -15.34
N LEU A 19 -2.56 -5.27 -16.01
CA LEU A 19 -3.78 -5.87 -16.55
C LEU A 19 -3.50 -6.87 -17.68
N TYR A 20 -2.46 -6.63 -18.48
CA TYR A 20 -2.11 -7.46 -19.63
C TYR A 20 -1.78 -8.92 -19.26
N ILE A 21 -0.98 -9.12 -18.21
CA ILE A 21 -0.57 -10.46 -17.72
C ILE A 21 -1.27 -10.86 -16.41
N ARG A 22 -2.23 -10.06 -15.93
CA ARG A 22 -2.93 -10.24 -14.64
C ARG A 22 -1.96 -10.47 -13.47
N LYS A 23 -0.81 -9.78 -13.48
CA LYS A 23 0.26 -9.96 -12.49
C LYS A 23 0.31 -8.80 -11.50
N PHE A 24 0.56 -9.15 -10.25
CA PHE A 24 0.84 -8.22 -9.17
C PHE A 24 2.30 -7.75 -9.24
N VAL A 25 2.54 -6.44 -9.28
CA VAL A 25 3.90 -5.89 -9.43
C VAL A 25 4.37 -5.12 -8.20
N GLY A 26 3.47 -4.56 -7.40
CA GLY A 26 3.85 -3.78 -6.21
C GLY A 26 2.73 -3.69 -5.17
N ARG A 27 3.09 -3.75 -3.89
CA ARG A 27 2.19 -3.57 -2.73
C ARG A 27 2.77 -2.57 -1.75
N SER A 28 1.90 -1.75 -1.16
CA SER A 28 2.25 -1.00 0.04
C SER A 28 1.09 -1.00 1.02
N MET A 29 1.40 -0.98 2.32
CA MET A 29 0.42 -1.10 3.39
C MET A 29 0.67 0.00 4.44
N LYS A 30 -0.34 0.82 4.75
CA LYS A 30 -0.29 1.87 5.78
C LYS A 30 -1.57 1.87 6.63
N ALA A 31 -1.45 2.39 7.84
CA ALA A 31 -2.58 2.58 8.76
C ALA A 31 -3.48 3.78 8.40
N ALA A 32 -3.12 4.57 7.38
CA ALA A 32 -3.90 5.70 6.90
C ALA A 32 -4.00 5.67 5.37
N LEU A 33 -5.17 6.05 4.84
CA LEU A 33 -5.38 6.21 3.40
C LEU A 33 -4.83 7.58 2.98
N GLY A 34 -3.72 7.56 2.23
CA GLY A 34 -3.03 8.75 1.78
C GLY A 34 -2.31 8.50 0.45
N ARG A 35 -1.98 9.58 -0.26
CA ARG A 35 -1.38 9.50 -1.61
C ARG A 35 -0.02 8.79 -1.60
N GLU A 36 0.70 8.88 -0.50
CA GLU A 36 1.97 8.18 -0.30
C GLU A 36 1.81 6.66 -0.36
N LEU A 37 0.68 6.10 0.08
CA LEU A 37 0.44 4.66 0.01
C LEU A 37 0.47 4.16 -1.45
N ALA A 38 -0.12 4.93 -2.36
CA ALA A 38 -0.10 4.64 -3.79
C ALA A 38 1.27 4.92 -4.42
N LEU A 39 1.96 5.99 -4.02
CA LEU A 39 3.31 6.32 -4.50
C LEU A 39 4.33 5.25 -4.13
N GLU A 40 4.30 4.77 -2.89
CA GLU A 40 5.18 3.68 -2.42
C GLU A 40 4.91 2.37 -3.17
N ALA A 41 3.64 2.03 -3.41
CA ALA A 41 3.28 0.86 -4.20
C ALA A 41 3.71 0.99 -5.67
N LEU A 42 3.65 2.20 -6.24
CA LEU A 42 4.08 2.49 -7.60
C LEU A 42 5.60 2.45 -7.75
N LEU A 43 6.35 3.03 -6.79
CA LEU A 43 7.82 2.96 -6.77
C LEU A 43 8.30 1.51 -6.68
N MET A 44 7.66 0.69 -5.86
CA MET A 44 7.94 -0.75 -5.80
C MET A 44 7.60 -1.47 -7.11
N ALA A 45 6.58 -1.02 -7.86
CA ALA A 45 6.19 -1.64 -9.12
C ALA A 45 7.12 -1.30 -10.30
N VAL A 46 7.95 -0.25 -10.18
CA VAL A 46 8.89 0.19 -11.23
C VAL A 46 10.26 -0.49 -11.11
N TRP A 47 10.61 -1.01 -9.93
CA TRP A 47 11.86 -1.73 -9.63
C TRP A 47 11.67 -3.25 -9.62
#